data_AF-A0A3C0Y1G4-F1
#
_entry.id   AF-A0A3C0Y1G4-F1
#
_cell.length_a   1.000
_cell.length_b   1.000
_cell.length_c   1.000
_cell.angle_alpha   90.00
_cell.angle_beta   90.00
_cell.angle_gamma   90.00
#
_symmetry.space_group_name_H-M   'P 1'
#
loop_
_entity.id
_entity.type
_entity.pdbx_description
1 polymer ?
#
loop_
_entity_poly.entity_id
_entity_poly.type
_entity_poly.pdbx_seq_one_letter_code
_entity_poly.pdbx_strand_id
1 'polypeptide(L)'
;MEPHSDEDTDKEDESAEPEPQREVLEKYKSLLEVNPYVAGWLATSDSSIDDPVLYTPKSQNYFLHRDIEGKPTENGSLFIALIWHDDYHNTLIYGHNMRDGSSFGSLKKFADASYGLSHSVIRFDTLYEEREYELLGVFYSQIDEEELETEEDRAEADRRIEEEGREEKPEGELSLADLDLSAPYSDEDIYRQEKDEDNGRFRYYYYTDLSDRDDFEYYVNNVKERALYDTGVDAEWGDDLLTLSTC
;
A
#
# COMPACT_ATOMS: atom_id res chain seq x y z
N MET A 1 59.41 -13.95 -23.60
CA MET A 1 59.08 -12.57 -23.24
C MET A 1 57.58 -12.47 -23.43
N GLU A 2 56.86 -12.43 -22.32
CA GLU A 2 55.43 -12.12 -22.21
C GLU A 2 55.11 -10.76 -22.89
N PRO A 3 53.84 -10.49 -23.26
CA PRO A 3 52.83 -10.13 -22.27
C PRO A 3 51.49 -10.88 -22.38
N HIS A 4 50.99 -11.21 -21.20
CA HIS A 4 49.59 -11.38 -20.86
C HIS A 4 48.74 -10.18 -21.31
N SER A 5 47.57 -10.45 -21.87
CA SER A 5 46.46 -9.51 -21.94
C SER A 5 45.30 -10.10 -21.16
N ASP A 6 44.99 -9.46 -20.05
CA ASP A 6 43.76 -9.63 -19.31
C ASP A 6 42.58 -9.26 -20.21
N GLU A 7 41.66 -10.20 -20.43
CA GLU A 7 40.31 -9.91 -20.89
C GLU A 7 39.37 -10.46 -19.82
N ASP A 8 39.01 -9.58 -18.89
CA ASP A 8 37.77 -9.64 -18.12
C ASP A 8 36.64 -9.85 -19.12
N THR A 9 36.07 -11.04 -19.12
CA THR A 9 34.88 -11.34 -19.90
C THR A 9 33.69 -11.02 -19.00
N ASP A 10 33.09 -9.86 -19.27
CA ASP A 10 31.75 -9.49 -18.83
C ASP A 10 30.82 -10.71 -18.95
N LYS A 11 30.31 -11.16 -17.81
CA LYS A 11 29.14 -12.03 -17.78
C LYS A 11 27.92 -11.14 -18.01
N GLU A 12 27.58 -10.95 -19.27
CA GLU A 12 26.24 -10.52 -19.65
C GLU A 12 25.25 -11.60 -19.20
N ASP A 13 24.44 -11.26 -18.21
CA ASP A 13 23.31 -12.06 -17.73
C ASP A 13 22.13 -11.85 -18.70
N GLU A 14 22.15 -12.61 -19.80
CA GLU A 14 21.08 -12.67 -20.79
C GLU A 14 20.23 -13.93 -20.54
N SER A 15 19.15 -13.80 -19.76
CA SER A 15 17.82 -14.35 -20.08
C SER A 15 16.85 -14.21 -18.90
N ALA A 16 16.31 -13.00 -18.67
CA ALA A 16 15.01 -12.89 -18.01
C ALA A 16 13.94 -13.16 -19.08
N GLU A 17 13.13 -14.22 -18.91
CA GLU A 17 11.93 -14.40 -19.73
C GLU A 17 11.00 -13.18 -19.52
N PRO A 18 10.33 -12.66 -20.56
CA PRO A 18 9.41 -11.55 -20.39
C PRO A 18 8.28 -11.96 -19.43
N GLU A 19 8.19 -11.25 -18.30
CA GLU A 19 7.11 -11.38 -17.33
C GLU A 19 5.74 -11.36 -18.04
N PRO A 20 4.79 -12.23 -17.67
CA PRO A 20 3.47 -12.26 -18.28
C PRO A 20 2.78 -10.91 -18.09
N GLN A 21 2.39 -10.27 -19.19
CA GLN A 21 1.63 -9.02 -19.18
C GLN A 21 0.27 -9.26 -18.52
N ARG A 22 0.07 -8.70 -17.32
CA ARG A 22 -1.21 -8.77 -16.61
C ARG A 22 -2.24 -7.87 -17.31
N GLU A 23 -3.43 -8.40 -17.59
CA GLU A 23 -4.51 -7.65 -18.23
C GLU A 23 -5.37 -6.94 -17.18
N VAL A 24 -5.67 -5.66 -17.40
CA VAL A 24 -6.56 -4.90 -16.51
C VAL A 24 -7.98 -5.43 -16.61
N LEU A 25 -8.60 -5.71 -15.45
CA LEU A 25 -9.99 -6.12 -15.34
C LEU A 25 -10.92 -5.08 -15.96
N GLU A 26 -11.83 -5.53 -16.82
CA GLU A 26 -12.74 -4.66 -17.59
C GLU A 26 -13.51 -3.66 -16.72
N LYS A 27 -13.89 -4.05 -15.49
CA LYS A 27 -14.60 -3.19 -14.53
C LYS A 27 -13.82 -1.96 -14.08
N TYR A 28 -12.48 -1.95 -14.21
CA TYR A 28 -11.63 -0.85 -13.79
C TYR A 28 -11.12 0.03 -14.93
N LYS A 29 -11.31 -0.36 -16.20
CA LYS A 29 -10.86 0.42 -17.35
C LYS A 29 -11.45 1.83 -17.37
N SER A 30 -12.75 1.98 -17.06
CA SER A 30 -13.40 3.29 -16.98
C SER A 30 -12.91 4.13 -15.80
N LEU A 31 -12.48 3.48 -14.71
CA LEU A 31 -11.96 4.18 -13.53
C LEU A 31 -10.56 4.77 -13.82
N LEU A 32 -9.74 4.05 -14.59
CA LEU A 32 -8.46 4.55 -15.11
C LEU A 32 -8.63 5.71 -16.11
N GLU A 33 -9.78 5.82 -16.79
CA GLU A 33 -10.09 7.01 -17.60
C GLU A 33 -10.35 8.25 -16.74
N VAL A 34 -10.83 8.06 -15.50
CA VAL A 34 -11.03 9.15 -14.54
C VAL A 34 -9.69 9.57 -13.93
N ASN A 35 -8.89 8.60 -13.49
CA ASN A 35 -7.60 8.87 -12.87
C ASN A 35 -6.62 7.68 -13.05
N PRO A 36 -5.42 7.91 -13.62
CA PRO A 36 -4.42 6.86 -13.80
C PRO A 36 -3.85 6.32 -12.48
N TYR A 37 -3.96 7.07 -11.36
CA TYR A 37 -3.47 6.65 -10.05
C TYR A 37 -4.38 5.64 -9.32
N VAL A 38 -5.44 5.15 -9.96
CA VAL A 38 -6.31 4.14 -9.37
C VAL A 38 -5.56 2.81 -9.29
N ALA A 39 -5.40 2.28 -8.08
CA ALA A 39 -4.75 0.99 -7.83
C ALA A 39 -5.74 -0.16 -7.69
N GLY A 40 -7.00 0.14 -7.34
CA GLY A 40 -7.97 -0.90 -7.05
C GLY A 40 -9.26 -0.39 -6.42
N TRP A 41 -9.99 -1.32 -5.80
CA TRP A 41 -11.26 -1.05 -5.13
C TRP A 41 -11.37 -1.83 -3.83
N LEU A 42 -11.69 -1.12 -2.74
CA LEU A 42 -11.85 -1.71 -1.41
C LEU A 42 -13.33 -1.72 -1.02
N ALA A 43 -13.82 -2.86 -0.56
CA ALA A 43 -15.20 -3.00 -0.13
C ALA A 43 -15.34 -3.92 1.09
N THR A 44 -16.27 -3.58 1.99
CA THR A 44 -16.75 -4.46 3.06
C THR A 44 -18.08 -5.11 2.70
N SER A 45 -18.41 -6.22 3.36
CA SER A 45 -19.66 -6.96 3.11
C SER A 45 -20.94 -6.17 3.38
N ASP A 46 -20.89 -5.17 4.27
CA ASP A 46 -21.99 -4.27 4.57
C ASP A 46 -21.95 -2.95 3.79
N SER A 47 -21.00 -2.81 2.86
CA SER A 47 -20.76 -1.59 2.06
C SER A 47 -20.55 -0.34 2.91
N SER A 48 -20.07 -0.49 4.15
CA SER A 48 -19.65 0.65 4.97
C SER A 48 -18.31 1.24 4.51
N ILE A 49 -17.57 0.49 3.70
CA ILE A 49 -16.50 0.95 2.81
C ILE A 49 -16.83 0.37 1.44
N ASP A 50 -16.82 1.20 0.41
CA ASP A 50 -17.05 0.81 -0.99
C ASP A 50 -16.45 1.89 -1.90
N ASP A 51 -15.12 2.02 -1.85
CA ASP A 51 -14.40 3.18 -2.35
C ASP A 51 -13.20 2.80 -3.24
N PRO A 52 -12.86 3.64 -4.23
CA PRO A 52 -11.64 3.47 -5.01
C PRO A 52 -10.41 3.67 -4.13
N VAL A 53 -9.36 2.91 -4.42
CA VAL A 53 -8.06 3.02 -3.77
C VAL A 53 -7.05 3.59 -4.75
N LEU A 54 -6.32 4.61 -4.31
CA LEU A 54 -5.34 5.32 -5.12
C LEU A 54 -3.91 4.96 -4.70
N TYR A 55 -2.96 5.06 -5.62
CA TYR A 55 -1.55 4.91 -5.33
C TYR A 55 -0.74 5.95 -6.11
N THR A 56 0.16 6.62 -5.39
CA THR A 56 1.01 7.70 -5.92
C THR A 56 2.46 7.41 -5.51
N PRO A 57 3.25 6.74 -6.38
CA PRO A 57 4.59 6.25 -6.04
C PRO A 57 5.54 7.33 -5.50
N LYS A 58 5.37 8.58 -5.93
CA LYS A 58 6.21 9.73 -5.56
C LYS A 58 5.67 10.61 -4.42
N SER A 59 4.43 10.40 -3.99
CA SER A 59 3.82 11.21 -2.92
C SER A 59 2.65 10.47 -2.28
N GLN A 60 2.90 9.80 -1.16
CA GLN A 60 1.89 9.03 -0.44
C GLN A 60 0.62 9.85 -0.16
N ASN A 61 0.80 11.07 0.31
CA ASN A 61 -0.26 11.88 0.91
C ASN A 61 -0.99 12.76 -0.12
N TYR A 62 -0.72 12.60 -1.42
CA TYR A 62 -1.36 13.41 -2.46
C TYR A 62 -2.89 13.34 -2.40
N PHE A 63 -3.46 12.15 -2.16
CA PHE A 63 -4.91 11.91 -2.04
C PHE A 63 -5.46 12.06 -0.62
N LEU A 64 -4.63 12.44 0.36
CA LEU A 64 -5.07 12.69 1.73
C LEU A 64 -6.15 13.79 1.78
N HIS A 65 -6.10 14.79 0.89
CA HIS A 65 -7.10 15.86 0.83
C HIS A 65 -7.64 16.09 -0.57
N ARG A 66 -7.64 15.03 -1.40
CA ARG A 66 -8.13 15.09 -2.77
C ARG A 66 -9.06 13.93 -3.06
N ASP A 67 -10.09 14.20 -3.87
CA ASP A 67 -10.96 13.16 -4.41
C ASP A 67 -10.27 12.43 -5.56
N ILE A 68 -10.93 11.41 -6.12
CA ILE A 68 -10.45 10.66 -7.28
C ILE A 68 -10.18 11.55 -8.50
N GLU A 69 -10.83 12.71 -8.65
CA GLU A 69 -10.54 13.63 -9.76
C GLU A 69 -9.35 14.56 -9.45
N GLY A 70 -8.73 14.44 -8.27
CA GLY A 70 -7.65 15.28 -7.77
C GLY A 70 -8.13 16.65 -7.25
N LYS A 71 -9.42 16.83 -6.99
CA LYS A 71 -9.97 18.10 -6.47
C LYS A 71 -9.91 18.12 -4.94
N PRO A 72 -9.70 19.28 -4.31
CA PRO A 72 -9.64 19.39 -2.86
C PRO A 72 -10.91 18.89 -2.16
N THR A 73 -10.75 18.07 -1.13
CA THR A 73 -11.84 17.58 -0.26
C THR A 73 -11.32 17.29 1.14
N GLU A 74 -12.16 17.52 2.14
CA GLU A 74 -11.84 17.24 3.55
C GLU A 74 -11.79 15.74 3.85
N ASN A 75 -12.48 14.93 3.05
CA ASN A 75 -12.59 13.48 3.29
C ASN A 75 -11.42 12.68 2.69
N GLY A 76 -10.59 13.30 1.86
CA GLY A 76 -9.60 12.64 1.03
C GLY A 76 -10.17 11.54 0.12
N SER A 77 -9.29 10.64 -0.29
CA SER A 77 -9.61 9.32 -0.86
C SER A 77 -8.82 8.24 -0.12
N LEU A 78 -9.13 6.96 -0.34
CA LEU A 78 -8.31 5.87 0.20
C LEU A 78 -7.02 5.77 -0.62
N PHE A 79 -5.87 5.63 0.04
CA PHE A 79 -4.58 5.58 -0.65
C PHE A 79 -3.63 4.54 -0.06
N ILE A 80 -2.82 3.91 -0.91
CA ILE A 80 -1.81 2.93 -0.50
C ILE A 80 -0.55 3.66 0.00
N ALA A 81 0.10 3.11 1.03
CA ALA A 81 1.40 3.55 1.52
C ALA A 81 2.48 3.52 0.42
N LEU A 82 3.57 4.27 0.59
CA LEU A 82 4.73 4.15 -0.29
C LEU A 82 5.27 2.71 -0.27
N ILE A 83 5.99 2.33 -1.32
CA ILE A 83 6.66 1.03 -1.39
C ILE A 83 5.62 -0.12 -1.47
N TRP A 84 4.65 0.00 -2.38
CA TRP A 84 3.74 -1.10 -2.72
C TRP A 84 4.34 -1.90 -3.88
N HIS A 85 4.57 -3.18 -3.65
CA HIS A 85 5.03 -4.12 -4.67
C HIS A 85 4.30 -5.45 -4.49
N ASP A 86 4.11 -6.20 -5.58
CA ASP A 86 3.42 -7.49 -5.53
C ASP A 86 4.13 -8.50 -4.62
N ASP A 87 5.46 -8.40 -4.52
CA ASP A 87 6.31 -9.32 -3.74
C ASP A 87 6.42 -8.94 -2.24
N TYR A 88 5.85 -7.82 -1.83
CA TYR A 88 6.01 -7.30 -0.47
C TYR A 88 4.98 -7.84 0.53
N HIS A 89 4.00 -8.63 0.06
CA HIS A 89 3.06 -9.41 0.89
C HIS A 89 2.27 -8.61 1.97
N ASN A 90 2.34 -7.28 2.00
CA ASN A 90 1.50 -6.44 2.84
C ASN A 90 1.09 -5.14 2.12
N THR A 91 -0.18 -5.04 1.76
CA THR A 91 -0.74 -3.80 1.21
C THR A 91 -1.29 -2.95 2.35
N LEU A 92 -0.67 -1.80 2.62
CA LEU A 92 -1.11 -0.85 3.64
C LEU A 92 -1.93 0.27 2.99
N ILE A 93 -3.21 0.36 3.34
CA ILE A 93 -4.14 1.39 2.86
C ILE A 93 -4.47 2.36 4.00
N TYR A 94 -4.44 3.65 3.70
CA TYR A 94 -4.82 4.73 4.59
C TYR A 94 -6.14 5.38 4.16
N GLY A 95 -6.84 5.96 5.14
CA GLY A 95 -8.05 6.75 4.94
C GLY A 95 -8.44 7.51 6.20
N HIS A 96 -9.15 8.64 6.05
CA HIS A 96 -9.52 9.49 7.17
C HIS A 96 -10.51 8.81 8.14
N ASN A 97 -10.33 9.03 9.43
CA ASN A 97 -11.30 8.65 10.46
C ASN A 97 -12.46 9.65 10.56
N MET A 98 -13.32 9.68 9.55
CA MET A 98 -14.41 10.65 9.49
C MET A 98 -15.49 10.39 10.55
N ARG A 99 -16.04 11.47 11.12
CA ARG A 99 -17.08 11.39 12.16
C ARG A 99 -18.40 10.81 11.62
N ASP A 100 -18.71 11.08 10.36
CA ASP A 100 -19.91 10.59 9.69
C ASP A 100 -19.81 9.12 9.22
N GLY A 101 -18.61 8.52 9.32
CA GLY A 101 -18.34 7.14 8.96
C GLY A 101 -17.82 6.94 7.53
N SER A 102 -17.69 8.01 6.72
CA SER A 102 -17.08 7.95 5.39
C SER A 102 -15.57 7.66 5.45
N SER A 103 -14.96 7.30 4.31
CA SER A 103 -13.57 6.80 4.24
C SER A 103 -13.38 5.65 5.25
N PHE A 104 -12.46 5.77 6.20
CA PHE A 104 -12.24 4.77 7.25
C PHE A 104 -12.89 5.11 8.59
N GLY A 105 -13.78 6.09 8.62
CA GLY A 105 -14.58 6.42 9.80
C GLY A 105 -15.42 5.24 10.31
N SER A 106 -15.71 4.26 9.46
CA SER A 106 -16.43 3.01 9.80
C SER A 106 -15.54 1.94 10.45
N LEU A 107 -14.21 1.98 10.29
CA LEU A 107 -13.29 0.97 10.85
C LEU A 107 -13.37 0.85 12.37
N LYS A 108 -13.70 1.94 13.08
CA LYS A 108 -13.92 1.90 14.54
C LYS A 108 -15.00 0.91 14.99
N LYS A 109 -15.93 0.51 14.09
CA LYS A 109 -16.93 -0.52 14.39
C LYS A 109 -16.30 -1.90 14.55
N PHE A 110 -15.18 -2.18 13.87
CA PHE A 110 -14.45 -3.44 13.99
C PHE A 110 -13.81 -3.64 15.37
N ALA A 111 -13.70 -2.59 16.19
CA ALA A 111 -13.29 -2.74 17.59
C ALA A 111 -14.33 -3.50 18.44
N ASP A 112 -15.59 -3.56 18.01
CA ASP A 112 -16.59 -4.46 18.59
C ASP A 112 -16.43 -5.87 18.01
N ALA A 113 -16.16 -6.85 18.88
CA ALA A 113 -15.92 -8.22 18.46
C ALA A 113 -17.09 -8.84 17.67
N SER A 114 -18.35 -8.52 18.01
CA SER A 114 -19.50 -9.08 17.30
C SER A 114 -19.60 -8.52 15.88
N TYR A 115 -19.34 -7.22 15.73
CA TYR A 115 -19.30 -6.58 14.42
C TYR A 115 -18.15 -7.13 13.57
N GLY A 116 -16.92 -7.14 14.10
CA GLY A 116 -15.75 -7.62 13.34
C GLY A 116 -15.86 -9.09 12.92
N LEU A 117 -16.32 -9.98 13.81
CA LEU A 117 -16.53 -11.39 13.48
C LEU A 117 -17.67 -11.60 12.46
N SER A 118 -18.67 -10.72 12.41
CA SER A 118 -19.76 -10.81 11.41
C SER A 118 -19.41 -10.14 10.07
N HIS A 119 -18.34 -9.34 10.03
CA HIS A 119 -17.85 -8.63 8.85
C HIS A 119 -16.37 -8.97 8.59
N SER A 120 -15.99 -10.23 8.85
CA SER A 120 -14.58 -10.66 8.84
C SER A 120 -13.97 -10.77 7.45
N VAL A 121 -14.76 -10.63 6.38
CA VAL A 121 -14.27 -10.67 5.00
C VAL A 121 -14.24 -9.26 4.42
N ILE A 122 -13.07 -8.86 3.96
CA ILE A 122 -12.80 -7.59 3.30
C ILE A 122 -12.35 -7.90 1.86
N ARG A 123 -12.98 -7.27 0.87
CA ARG A 123 -12.57 -7.41 -0.52
C ARG A 123 -11.67 -6.25 -0.90
N PHE A 124 -10.48 -6.56 -1.41
CA PHE A 124 -9.64 -5.58 -2.07
C PHE A 124 -9.23 -6.14 -3.43
N ASP A 125 -9.75 -5.53 -4.47
CA ASP A 125 -9.43 -5.88 -5.84
C ASP A 125 -8.29 -4.96 -6.30
N THR A 126 -7.23 -5.52 -6.87
CA THR A 126 -6.29 -4.71 -7.66
C THR A 126 -6.89 -4.47 -9.05
N LEU A 127 -6.19 -3.72 -9.90
CA LEU A 127 -6.58 -3.61 -11.31
C LEU A 127 -6.58 -4.95 -12.07
N TYR A 128 -5.92 -5.99 -11.54
CA TYR A 128 -5.63 -7.23 -12.27
C TYR A 128 -6.32 -8.46 -11.68
N GLU A 129 -6.69 -8.41 -10.40
CA GLU A 129 -7.28 -9.56 -9.71
C GLU A 129 -8.24 -9.14 -8.60
N GLU A 130 -9.18 -10.04 -8.31
CA GLU A 130 -10.14 -9.90 -7.21
C GLU A 130 -9.64 -10.73 -6.03
N ARG A 131 -9.56 -10.12 -4.84
CA ARG A 131 -9.10 -10.81 -3.63
C ARG A 131 -10.04 -10.56 -2.46
N GLU A 132 -10.21 -11.60 -1.66
CA GLU A 132 -10.89 -11.53 -0.37
C GLU A 132 -9.87 -11.81 0.73
N TYR A 133 -9.89 -10.99 1.77
CA TYR A 133 -9.03 -11.06 2.94
C TYR A 133 -9.87 -11.37 4.16
N GLU A 134 -9.37 -12.26 5.01
CA GLU A 134 -10.01 -12.59 6.29
C GLU A 134 -9.39 -11.76 7.42
N LEU A 135 -10.22 -11.30 8.36
CA LEU A 135 -9.83 -10.43 9.44
C LEU A 135 -8.89 -11.15 10.41
N LEU A 136 -7.60 -10.85 10.30
CA LEU A 136 -6.57 -11.39 11.20
C LEU A 136 -6.62 -10.76 12.60
N GLY A 137 -6.76 -9.44 12.68
CA GLY A 137 -6.78 -8.74 13.96
C GLY A 137 -7.17 -7.26 13.84
N VAL A 138 -7.61 -6.70 14.97
CA VAL A 138 -7.98 -5.29 15.11
C VAL A 138 -7.29 -4.74 16.34
N PHE A 139 -6.53 -3.66 16.22
CA PHE A 139 -5.79 -3.06 17.32
C PHE A 139 -5.70 -1.54 17.18
N TYR A 140 -5.37 -0.87 18.28
CA TYR A 140 -5.03 0.56 18.27
C TYR A 140 -3.51 0.72 18.27
N SER A 141 -3.01 1.65 17.46
CA SER A 141 -1.58 2.02 17.44
C SER A 141 -1.37 3.47 17.88
N GLN A 142 -0.16 3.78 18.32
CA GLN A 142 0.30 5.14 18.57
C GLN A 142 1.27 5.55 17.45
N ILE A 143 1.06 6.73 16.89
CA ILE A 143 1.95 7.31 15.87
C ILE A 143 2.81 8.36 16.55
N ASP A 144 4.11 8.39 16.24
CA ASP A 144 4.99 9.43 16.75
C ASP A 144 4.76 10.74 16.00
N GLU A 145 4.55 11.85 16.73
CA GLU A 145 4.26 13.15 16.12
C GLU A 145 5.46 13.68 15.30
N GLU A 146 6.67 13.25 15.65
CA GLU A 146 7.90 13.63 14.95
C GLU A 146 8.04 12.96 13.56
N GLU A 147 7.29 11.88 13.30
CA GLU A 147 7.30 11.12 12.04
C GLU A 147 6.17 11.56 11.08
N LEU A 148 5.35 12.54 11.48
CA LEU A 148 4.29 13.08 10.63
C LEU A 148 4.86 14.06 9.60
N GLU A 149 4.48 13.88 8.34
CA GLU A 149 4.81 14.81 7.26
C GLU A 149 4.33 16.23 7.59
N THR A 150 5.18 17.23 7.41
CA THR A 150 4.81 18.62 7.66
C THR A 150 4.00 19.21 6.50
N GLU A 151 3.30 20.33 6.74
CA GLU A 151 2.61 21.07 5.66
C GLU A 151 3.57 21.51 4.54
N GLU A 152 4.85 21.77 4.88
CA GLU A 152 5.86 22.20 3.93
C GLU A 152 6.33 21.05 3.03
N ASP A 153 6.64 19.89 3.61
CA ASP A 153 7.01 18.66 2.89
C ASP A 153 5.91 18.27 1.91
N ARG A 154 4.66 18.27 2.40
CA ARG A 154 3.47 18.00 1.59
C ARG A 154 3.32 18.98 0.43
N ALA A 155 3.45 20.28 0.70
CA ALA A 155 3.30 21.31 -0.33
C ALA A 155 4.40 21.21 -1.40
N GLU A 156 5.60 20.75 -1.04
CA GLU A 156 6.66 20.46 -2.01
C GLU A 156 6.35 19.24 -2.86
N ALA A 157 5.89 18.14 -2.25
CA ALA A 157 5.51 16.93 -2.99
C ALA A 157 4.34 17.19 -3.96
N ASP A 158 3.32 17.94 -3.52
CA ASP A 158 2.20 18.35 -4.35
C ASP A 158 2.67 19.20 -5.55
N ARG A 159 3.58 20.15 -5.33
CA ARG A 159 4.16 20.96 -6.42
C ARG A 159 4.92 20.10 -7.42
N ARG A 160 5.72 19.12 -6.96
CA ARG A 160 6.46 18.22 -7.87
C ARG A 160 5.50 17.44 -8.77
N ILE A 161 4.38 16.93 -8.24
CA ILE A 161 3.36 16.25 -9.05
C ILE A 161 2.67 17.21 -10.02
N GLU A 162 2.37 18.44 -9.60
CA GLU A 162 1.73 19.43 -10.48
C GLU A 162 2.68 19.92 -11.60
N GLU A 163 3.99 20.03 -11.31
CA GLU A 163 5.03 20.49 -12.25
C GLU A 163 5.50 19.38 -13.21
N GLU A 164 5.66 18.15 -12.74
CA GLU A 164 5.93 16.96 -13.58
C GLU A 164 4.69 16.55 -14.40
N GLY A 165 3.52 17.11 -14.06
CA GLY A 165 2.21 16.73 -14.56
C GLY A 165 1.69 15.50 -13.79
N ARG A 166 0.35 15.38 -13.68
CA ARG A 166 -0.25 14.04 -13.50
C ARG A 166 0.41 13.19 -14.56
N GLU A 167 1.08 12.09 -14.19
CA GLU A 167 1.71 11.18 -15.15
C GLU A 167 0.79 11.10 -16.37
N GLU A 168 1.25 11.69 -17.49
CA GLU A 168 0.40 11.82 -18.66
C GLU A 168 -0.08 10.41 -18.97
N LYS A 169 -1.41 10.20 -19.01
CA LYS A 169 -2.00 8.90 -19.32
C LYS A 169 -1.23 8.32 -20.51
N PRO A 170 -0.46 7.23 -20.35
CA PRO A 170 0.30 6.71 -21.46
C PRO A 170 -0.69 6.38 -22.58
N GLU A 171 -0.37 6.78 -23.81
CA GLU A 171 -1.17 6.42 -24.98
C GLU A 171 -1.06 4.90 -25.20
N GLY A 172 -1.90 4.11 -24.53
CA GLY A 172 -1.86 2.64 -24.57
C GLY A 172 -2.61 1.98 -23.42
N GLU A 173 -2.62 0.65 -23.39
CA GLU A 173 -3.01 -0.10 -22.19
C GLU A 173 -1.96 0.14 -21.11
N LEU A 174 -2.38 0.68 -19.97
CA LEU A 174 -1.56 0.84 -18.77
C LEU A 174 -1.19 -0.54 -18.22
N SER A 175 0.10 -0.83 -18.15
CA SER A 175 0.67 -1.94 -17.39
C SER A 175 1.19 -1.45 -16.04
N LEU A 176 1.35 -2.35 -15.06
CA LEU A 176 2.02 -2.06 -13.78
C LEU A 176 3.42 -1.44 -13.97
N ALA A 177 4.10 -1.79 -15.07
CA ALA A 177 5.40 -1.24 -15.44
C ALA A 177 5.31 0.24 -15.91
N ASP A 178 4.16 0.68 -16.43
CA ASP A 178 3.95 2.06 -16.87
C ASP A 178 3.67 3.02 -15.69
N LEU A 179 3.32 2.48 -14.52
CA LEU A 179 3.23 3.22 -13.25
C LEU A 179 4.61 3.35 -12.55
N ASP A 180 5.70 3.00 -13.25
CA ASP A 180 7.09 3.04 -12.79
C ASP A 180 7.30 2.50 -11.36
N LEU A 181 6.67 1.37 -11.05
CA LEU A 181 6.92 0.60 -9.83
C LEU A 181 8.33 -0.02 -9.77
N SER A 182 9.08 0.06 -10.88
CA SER A 182 10.41 -0.52 -11.05
C SER A 182 11.56 0.47 -10.94
N ALA A 183 11.29 1.78 -10.80
CA ALA A 183 12.36 2.75 -10.60
C ALA A 183 13.13 2.40 -9.31
N PRO A 184 14.44 2.15 -9.40
CA PRO A 184 15.25 1.99 -8.20
C PRO A 184 15.26 3.33 -7.47
N TYR A 185 14.52 3.39 -6.37
CA TYR A 185 14.59 4.52 -5.46
C TYR A 185 15.99 4.57 -4.84
N SER A 186 16.52 5.79 -4.76
CA SER A 186 17.84 6.06 -4.20
C SER A 186 17.89 5.65 -2.74
N ASP A 187 18.81 4.74 -2.40
CA ASP A 187 19.55 4.36 -1.17
C ASP A 187 19.24 4.96 0.23
N GLU A 188 18.25 5.83 0.40
CA GLU A 188 17.74 6.34 1.68
C GLU A 188 16.39 5.70 1.97
N ASP A 189 16.40 4.38 2.20
CA ASP A 189 15.34 3.65 2.91
C ASP A 189 15.16 4.28 4.31
N ILE A 190 14.40 5.37 4.40
CA ILE A 190 14.00 6.03 5.66
C ILE A 190 13.22 5.08 6.58
N TYR A 191 12.69 3.98 6.05
CA TYR A 191 11.89 2.98 6.79
C TYR A 191 12.69 1.74 7.25
N ARG A 192 13.86 1.46 6.65
CA ARG A 192 14.65 0.25 6.97
C ARG A 192 15.65 0.46 8.10
N GLN A 193 16.05 1.70 8.39
CA GLN A 193 17.11 1.99 9.36
C GLN A 193 16.68 1.92 10.84
N GLU A 194 15.38 1.75 11.15
CA GLU A 194 14.87 1.81 12.53
C GLU A 194 14.10 0.56 13.02
N LYS A 195 14.29 -0.62 12.41
CA LYS A 195 13.61 -1.85 12.89
C LYS A 195 14.06 -2.31 14.29
N ASP A 196 15.28 -1.97 14.70
CA ASP A 196 15.88 -2.44 15.97
C ASP A 196 15.55 -1.57 17.21
N GLU A 197 14.89 -0.42 17.04
CA GLU A 197 14.63 0.55 18.12
C GLU A 197 13.14 0.67 18.52
N ASP A 198 12.31 -0.30 18.13
CA ASP A 198 10.85 -0.26 18.30
C ASP A 198 10.42 -0.09 19.78
N ASN A 199 11.28 -0.39 20.77
CA ASN A 199 11.03 -0.20 22.22
C ASN A 199 9.67 -0.78 22.70
N GLY A 200 9.13 -1.79 22.00
CA GLY A 200 7.80 -2.37 22.22
C GLY A 200 6.61 -1.60 21.61
N ARG A 201 6.84 -0.45 20.97
CA ARG A 201 5.88 0.27 20.15
C ARG A 201 5.81 -0.40 18.78
N PHE A 202 4.95 -1.38 18.56
CA PHE A 202 4.81 -2.01 17.24
C PHE A 202 4.48 -0.99 16.14
N ARG A 203 5.51 -0.51 15.43
CA ARG A 203 5.40 0.44 14.33
C ARG A 203 5.08 -0.30 13.02
N TYR A 204 3.85 -0.81 12.95
CA TYR A 204 3.36 -1.63 11.84
C TYR A 204 3.59 -1.02 10.44
N TYR A 205 3.65 0.32 10.34
CA TYR A 205 3.87 1.05 9.09
C TYR A 205 5.29 0.93 8.52
N TYR A 206 6.26 0.40 9.28
CA TYR A 206 7.59 0.03 8.77
C TYR A 206 7.63 -1.33 8.07
N TYR A 207 6.52 -2.08 8.09
CA TYR A 207 6.44 -3.46 7.62
C TYR A 207 5.59 -3.58 6.35
N THR A 208 5.87 -2.75 5.34
CA THR A 208 5.26 -2.89 4.00
C THR A 208 5.87 -4.06 3.22
N ASP A 209 7.17 -4.30 3.38
CA ASP A 209 7.88 -5.48 2.87
C ASP A 209 7.96 -6.59 3.92
N LEU A 210 7.18 -7.65 3.70
CA LEU A 210 7.16 -8.90 4.49
C LEU A 210 7.67 -10.10 3.68
N SER A 211 8.52 -9.87 2.67
CA SER A 211 9.17 -10.95 1.91
C SER A 211 10.10 -11.78 2.80
N ASP A 212 10.71 -11.16 3.82
CA ASP A 212 11.47 -11.85 4.86
C ASP A 212 10.56 -12.56 5.88
N ARG A 213 10.92 -13.80 6.20
CA ARG A 213 10.12 -14.65 7.08
C ARG A 213 10.10 -14.16 8.53
N ASP A 214 11.23 -13.68 9.05
CA ASP A 214 11.30 -13.23 10.44
C ASP A 214 10.50 -11.94 10.62
N ASP A 215 10.55 -11.03 9.64
CA ASP A 215 9.71 -9.83 9.58
C ASP A 215 8.21 -10.18 9.52
N PHE A 216 7.82 -11.14 8.66
CA PHE A 216 6.44 -11.61 8.56
C PHE A 216 5.93 -12.19 9.88
N GLU A 217 6.69 -13.12 10.47
CA GLU A 217 6.32 -13.76 11.73
C GLU A 217 6.27 -12.72 12.87
N TYR A 218 7.19 -11.74 12.90
CA TYR A 218 7.13 -10.64 13.85
C TYR A 218 5.86 -9.79 13.69
N TYR A 219 5.52 -9.43 12.45
CA TYR A 219 4.32 -8.64 12.13
C TYR A 219 3.05 -9.34 12.60
N VAL A 220 2.84 -10.58 12.17
CA VAL A 220 1.64 -11.37 12.52
C VAL A 220 1.53 -11.58 14.03
N ASN A 221 2.64 -11.91 14.71
CA ASN A 221 2.63 -12.07 16.16
C ASN A 221 2.25 -10.77 16.88
N ASN A 222 2.82 -9.63 16.48
CA ASN A 222 2.50 -8.34 17.10
C ASN A 222 1.05 -7.92 16.87
N VAL A 223 0.48 -8.20 15.68
CA VAL A 223 -0.95 -8.00 15.38
C VAL A 223 -1.80 -8.84 16.33
N LYS A 224 -1.52 -10.14 16.45
CA LYS A 224 -2.30 -11.07 17.29
C LYS A 224 -2.19 -10.73 18.78
N GLU A 225 -1.00 -10.37 19.27
CA GLU A 225 -0.80 -9.99 20.67
C GLU A 225 -1.55 -8.70 21.06
N ARG A 226 -1.74 -7.79 20.10
CA ARG A 226 -2.43 -6.50 20.31
C ARG A 226 -3.89 -6.52 19.92
N ALA A 227 -4.37 -7.60 19.28
CA ALA A 227 -5.74 -7.73 18.83
C ALA A 227 -6.71 -7.56 20.00
N LEU A 228 -7.75 -6.75 19.80
CA LEU A 228 -8.77 -6.46 20.80
C LEU A 228 -9.60 -7.70 21.17
N TYR A 229 -9.63 -8.69 20.30
CA TYR A 229 -10.28 -9.98 20.48
C TYR A 229 -9.66 -11.01 19.54
N ASP A 230 -9.87 -12.29 19.86
CA ASP A 230 -9.43 -13.42 19.04
C ASP A 230 -10.41 -13.64 17.86
N THR A 231 -9.87 -13.62 16.64
CA THR A 231 -10.61 -13.87 15.39
C THR A 231 -10.67 -15.36 15.06
N GLY A 232 -9.78 -16.17 15.63
CA GLY A 232 -9.58 -17.58 15.27
C GLY A 232 -8.84 -17.79 13.94
N VAL A 233 -8.39 -16.71 13.29
CA VAL A 233 -7.68 -16.70 12.02
C VAL A 233 -6.17 -16.69 12.30
N ASP A 234 -5.41 -17.37 11.44
CA ASP A 234 -3.95 -17.34 11.46
C ASP A 234 -3.43 -16.98 10.07
N ALA A 235 -2.18 -16.54 10.00
CA ALA A 235 -1.49 -16.25 8.75
C ALA A 235 -0.12 -16.94 8.75
N GLU A 236 0.22 -17.60 7.65
CA GLU A 236 1.48 -18.29 7.44
C GLU A 236 2.36 -17.49 6.47
N TRP A 237 3.68 -17.60 6.61
CA TRP A 237 4.60 -16.88 5.72
C TRP A 237 4.34 -17.23 4.24
N GLY A 238 4.17 -16.20 3.43
CA GLY A 238 3.75 -16.29 2.03
C GLY A 238 2.28 -15.95 1.80
N ASP A 239 1.47 -15.79 2.85
CA ASP A 239 0.14 -15.20 2.74
C ASP A 239 0.23 -13.70 2.45
N ASP A 240 -0.67 -13.19 1.62
CA ASP A 240 -0.77 -11.74 1.38
C ASP A 240 -1.62 -11.07 2.45
N LEU A 241 -1.07 -10.04 3.08
CA LEU A 241 -1.73 -9.24 4.10
C LEU A 241 -2.29 -7.94 3.53
N LEU A 242 -3.42 -7.50 4.11
CA LEU A 242 -4.04 -6.21 3.87
C LEU A 242 -4.19 -5.49 5.19
N THR A 243 -3.57 -4.32 5.30
CA THR A 243 -3.62 -3.48 6.50
C THR A 243 -4.42 -2.23 6.20
N LEU A 244 -5.51 -2.00 6.93
CA LEU A 244 -6.33 -0.79 6.82
C LEU A 244 -6.06 0.11 8.02
N SER A 245 -5.60 1.34 7.79
CA SER A 245 -5.21 2.25 8.85
C SER A 245 -5.87 3.62 8.70
N THR A 246 -6.40 4.14 9.81
CA THR A 246 -6.89 5.51 9.83
C THR A 246 -5.74 6.50 9.92
N CYS A 247 -5.76 7.54 9.08
CA CYS A 247 -4.92 8.72 9.18
C CYS A 247 -5.66 9.93 9.80
#